data_AF-A0A542UJG1-F1
#
_entry.id   AF-A0A542UJG1-F1
#
_cell.length_a   1.000
_cell.length_b   1.000
_cell.length_c   1.000
_cell.angle_alpha   90.00
_cell.angle_beta   90.00
_cell.angle_gamma   90.00
#
_symmetry.space_group_name_H-M   'P 1'
#
loop_
_entity.id
_entity.type
_entity.pdbx_description
1 polymer ?
#
loop_
_entity_poly.entity_id
_entity_poly.type
_entity_poly.pdbx_seq_one_letter_code
_entity_poly.pdbx_strand_id
1 'polypeptide(L)'
;MAWDEWEQLKADALARRQDGMRLDSAADAVGGGGTGAVPDLKMNHAGNKAAVKALREEIRPDTDKAGSHADDSSSTAAQKFSGWATGSALKAAHAEWELQVKNLKGRLGEDQTALEKTHQDFRYTDIGVKSRIAQIDTGSIPGEEG
;
A
#
# COMPACT_ATOMS: atom_id res chain seq x y z
N MET A 1 -22.63 6.80 -46.66
CA MET A 1 -21.45 5.91 -46.74
C MET A 1 -20.75 5.78 -45.39
N ALA A 2 -20.05 6.78 -44.83
CA ALA A 2 -19.43 6.63 -43.49
C ALA A 2 -20.43 6.57 -42.31
N TRP A 3 -21.66 7.09 -42.52
CA TRP A 3 -22.71 7.12 -41.49
C TRP A 3 -23.39 5.77 -41.30
N ASP A 4 -23.54 5.00 -42.39
CA ASP A 4 -24.15 3.67 -42.37
C ASP A 4 -23.23 2.65 -41.67
N GLU A 5 -21.92 2.78 -41.86
CA GLU A 5 -20.88 2.01 -41.14
C GLU A 5 -20.89 2.30 -39.64
N TRP A 6 -21.19 3.56 -39.26
CA TRP A 6 -21.28 3.96 -37.86
C TRP A 6 -22.52 3.41 -37.15
N GLU A 7 -23.65 3.32 -37.85
CA GLU A 7 -24.85 2.64 -37.33
C GLU A 7 -24.65 1.15 -37.19
N GLN A 8 -24.02 0.50 -38.18
CA GLN A 8 -23.67 -0.91 -38.09
C GLN A 8 -22.80 -1.19 -36.86
N LEU A 9 -21.72 -0.44 -36.65
CA LEU A 9 -20.83 -0.61 -35.49
C LEU A 9 -21.55 -0.51 -34.14
N LYS A 10 -22.54 0.37 -34.00
CA LYS A 10 -23.34 0.47 -32.77
C LYS A 10 -24.27 -0.71 -32.57
N ALA A 11 -24.95 -1.16 -33.63
CA ALA A 11 -25.83 -2.33 -33.56
C ALA A 11 -25.01 -3.58 -33.17
N ASP A 12 -23.83 -3.71 -33.77
CA ASP A 12 -22.87 -4.78 -33.51
C ASP A 12 -22.32 -4.74 -32.06
N ALA A 13 -22.07 -3.55 -31.51
CA ALA A 13 -21.67 -3.40 -30.12
C ALA A 13 -22.81 -3.72 -29.14
N LEU A 14 -24.05 -3.40 -29.49
CA LEU A 14 -25.23 -3.72 -28.67
C LEU A 14 -25.52 -5.22 -28.66
N ALA A 15 -25.38 -5.91 -29.80
CA ALA A 15 -25.48 -7.37 -29.89
C ALA A 15 -24.44 -8.07 -29.01
N ARG A 16 -23.17 -7.64 -29.07
CA ARG A 16 -22.09 -8.15 -28.19
C ARG A 16 -22.36 -7.93 -26.70
N ARG A 17 -23.11 -6.87 -26.34
CA ARG A 17 -23.51 -6.59 -24.95
C ARG A 17 -24.65 -7.48 -24.47
N GLN A 18 -25.54 -7.92 -25.36
CA GLN A 18 -26.67 -8.80 -25.06
C GLN A 18 -26.24 -10.27 -24.93
N ASP A 19 -25.22 -10.70 -25.68
CA ASP A 19 -24.66 -12.06 -25.63
C ASP A 19 -23.71 -12.34 -24.44
N GLY A 20 -23.76 -11.50 -23.40
CA GLY A 20 -23.10 -11.76 -22.12
C GLY A 20 -21.67 -11.24 -22.06
N MET A 21 -21.54 -10.05 -21.49
CA MET A 21 -20.28 -9.46 -21.07
C MET A 21 -19.69 -10.29 -19.91
N ARG A 22 -18.90 -11.33 -20.20
CA ARG A 22 -18.11 -12.06 -19.19
C ARG A 22 -16.83 -11.29 -18.88
N LEU A 23 -16.97 -10.19 -18.16
CA LEU A 23 -15.87 -9.59 -17.41
C LEU A 23 -15.56 -10.56 -16.26
N ASP A 24 -14.37 -11.15 -16.30
CA ASP A 24 -13.73 -11.93 -15.22
C ASP A 24 -14.24 -13.35 -14.94
N SER A 25 -14.26 -14.23 -15.95
CA SER A 25 -14.03 -15.66 -15.67
C SER A 25 -12.77 -16.11 -16.38
N ALA A 26 -11.66 -16.13 -15.63
CA ALA A 26 -10.45 -16.84 -16.03
C ALA A 26 -10.87 -18.25 -16.49
N ALA A 27 -10.40 -18.65 -17.68
CA ALA A 27 -10.72 -19.95 -18.23
C ALA A 27 -10.34 -21.04 -17.23
N ASP A 28 -11.33 -21.82 -16.82
CA ASP A 28 -11.11 -23.16 -16.27
C ASP A 28 -10.44 -24.01 -17.36
N ALA A 29 -9.12 -23.91 -17.45
CA ALA A 29 -8.31 -24.83 -18.22
C ALA A 29 -8.24 -26.13 -17.43
N VAL A 30 -9.00 -27.11 -17.92
CA VAL A 30 -9.07 -28.48 -17.44
C VAL A 30 -7.67 -29.07 -17.17
N GLY A 31 -7.47 -29.66 -15.99
CA GLY A 31 -6.37 -30.58 -15.71
C GLY A 31 -5.19 -30.00 -14.92
N GLY A 32 -5.38 -29.82 -13.61
CA GLY A 32 -4.28 -29.62 -12.66
C GLY A 32 -4.83 -29.11 -11.33
N GLY A 33 -4.77 -29.95 -10.29
CA GLY A 33 -5.22 -29.61 -8.94
C GLY A 33 -4.42 -28.45 -8.36
N GLY A 34 -4.85 -27.23 -8.65
CA GLY A 34 -4.54 -26.04 -7.90
C GLY A 34 -5.86 -25.55 -7.32
N THR A 35 -6.01 -25.64 -6.00
CA THR A 35 -7.11 -24.98 -5.29
C THR A 35 -7.20 -23.55 -5.80
N GLY A 36 -8.27 -23.21 -6.53
CA GLY A 36 -8.59 -21.84 -6.85
C GLY A 36 -8.67 -21.08 -5.53
N ALA A 37 -7.62 -20.35 -5.18
CA ALA A 37 -7.65 -19.49 -4.03
C ALA A 37 -8.72 -18.44 -4.35
N VAL A 38 -9.87 -18.58 -3.70
CA VAL A 38 -10.86 -17.50 -3.65
C VAL A 38 -10.09 -16.23 -3.33
N PRO A 39 -10.23 -15.14 -4.12
CA PRO A 39 -9.55 -13.88 -3.82
C PRO A 39 -9.84 -13.49 -2.38
N ASP A 40 -8.81 -13.54 -1.55
CA ASP A 40 -8.93 -13.37 -0.12
C ASP A 40 -8.32 -12.02 0.23
N LEU A 41 -9.18 -11.01 0.36
CA LEU A 41 -8.80 -9.67 0.79
C LEU A 41 -8.47 -9.68 2.30
N LYS A 42 -7.44 -10.43 2.69
CA LYS A 42 -6.97 -10.52 4.06
C LYS A 42 -5.74 -9.64 4.27
N MET A 43 -5.87 -8.70 5.19
CA MET A 43 -4.75 -7.95 5.71
C MET A 43 -3.94 -8.82 6.68
N ASN A 44 -2.61 -8.78 6.56
CA ASN A 44 -1.73 -9.30 7.62
C ASN A 44 -1.72 -8.35 8.83
N HIS A 45 -2.75 -8.43 9.69
CA HIS A 45 -2.89 -7.57 10.87
C HIS A 45 -1.71 -7.69 11.84
N ALA A 46 -1.27 -8.92 12.11
CA ALA A 46 -0.14 -9.16 13.02
C ALA A 46 1.15 -8.55 12.48
N GLY A 47 1.44 -8.75 11.20
CA GLY A 47 2.59 -8.17 10.52
C GLY A 47 2.54 -6.65 10.45
N ASN A 48 1.39 -6.05 10.14
CA ASN A 48 1.25 -4.59 10.14
C ASN A 48 1.45 -4.01 11.54
N LYS A 49 0.86 -4.60 12.58
CA LYS A 49 1.08 -4.16 13.96
C LYS A 49 2.54 -4.28 14.37
N ALA A 50 3.22 -5.36 13.98
CA ALA A 50 4.65 -5.54 14.22
C ALA A 50 5.49 -4.48 13.49
N ALA A 51 5.17 -4.20 12.22
CA ALA A 51 5.87 -3.18 11.42
C ALA A 51 5.68 -1.77 12.00
N VAL A 52 4.46 -1.39 12.38
CA VAL A 52 4.18 -0.10 13.03
C VAL A 52 4.93 0.01 14.36
N LYS A 53 4.96 -1.07 15.15
CA LYS A 53 5.73 -1.12 16.40
C LYS A 53 7.21 -0.93 16.15
N ALA A 54 7.80 -1.66 15.20
CA ALA A 54 9.21 -1.55 14.84
C ALA A 54 9.55 -0.13 14.35
N LEU A 55 8.72 0.47 13.49
CA LEU A 55 8.89 1.84 13.04
C LEU A 55 8.90 2.83 14.21
N ARG A 56 7.96 2.68 15.15
CA ARG A 56 7.79 3.60 16.27
C ARG A 56 8.87 3.47 17.34
N GLU A 57 9.24 2.25 17.69
CA GLU A 57 10.05 1.97 18.88
C GLU A 57 11.54 1.77 18.59
N GLU A 58 11.89 1.38 17.36
CA GLU A 58 13.26 1.02 17.00
C GLU A 58 13.76 1.83 15.80
N ILE A 59 13.15 1.65 14.63
CA ILE A 59 13.69 2.18 13.37
C ILE A 59 13.73 3.70 13.36
N ARG A 60 12.65 4.41 13.75
CA ARG A 60 12.65 5.88 13.76
C ARG A 60 13.58 6.44 14.86
N PRO A 61 13.53 5.97 16.12
CA PRO A 61 14.48 6.41 17.15
C PRO A 61 15.95 6.14 16.78
N ASP A 62 16.26 4.97 16.24
CA ASP A 62 17.64 4.63 15.88
C ASP A 62 18.11 5.41 14.66
N THR A 63 17.22 5.69 13.70
CA THR A 63 17.53 6.58 12.57
C THR A 63 17.79 8.00 13.04
N ASP A 64 17.05 8.50 14.02
CA ASP A 64 17.28 9.82 14.62
C ASP A 64 18.66 9.89 15.27
N LYS A 65 18.96 8.92 16.14
CA LYS A 65 20.24 8.82 16.84
C LYS A 65 21.43 8.64 15.89
N ALA A 66 21.31 7.76 14.90
CA ALA A 66 22.37 7.51 13.93
C ALA A 66 22.56 8.72 13.01
N GLY A 67 21.46 9.38 12.63
CA GLY A 67 21.46 10.56 11.78
C GLY A 67 22.23 11.74 12.40
N SER A 68 22.08 11.96 13.70
CA SER A 68 22.75 13.05 14.43
C SER A 68 24.13 12.68 14.96
N HIS A 69 24.60 11.44 14.78
CA HIS A 69 25.84 10.96 15.40
C HIS A 69 27.08 11.78 14.97
N ALA A 70 27.08 12.26 13.72
CA ALA A 70 28.22 12.91 13.13
C ALA A 70 28.20 14.44 13.22
N ASP A 71 27.15 15.06 13.77
CA ASP A 71 26.92 16.51 13.66
C ASP A 71 28.06 17.33 14.30
N ASP A 72 28.29 17.13 15.60
CA ASP A 72 29.32 17.88 16.34
C ASP A 72 30.73 17.64 15.79
N SER A 73 31.04 16.38 15.45
CA SER A 73 32.37 16.00 14.95
C SER A 73 32.64 16.54 13.54
N SER A 74 31.63 16.50 12.65
CA SER A 74 31.72 17.02 11.29
C SER A 74 31.80 18.54 11.29
N SER A 75 30.99 19.21 12.12
CA SER A 75 31.03 20.66 12.30
C SER A 75 32.40 21.13 12.85
N THR A 76 32.89 20.46 13.88
CA THR A 76 34.22 20.74 14.46
C THR A 76 35.34 20.54 13.43
N ALA A 77 35.31 19.44 12.68
CA ALA A 77 36.32 19.18 11.65
C ALA A 77 36.26 20.21 10.52
N ALA A 78 35.07 20.60 10.07
CA ALA A 78 34.90 21.64 9.05
C ALA A 78 35.48 22.99 9.52
N GLN A 79 35.28 23.34 10.79
CA GLN A 79 35.86 24.54 11.39
C GLN A 79 37.40 24.47 11.49
N LYS A 80 37.95 23.32 11.90
CA LYS A 80 39.41 23.11 11.98
C LYS A 80 40.10 23.24 10.62
N PHE A 81 39.43 22.88 9.54
CA PHE A 81 39.90 23.03 8.17
C PHE A 81 39.42 24.33 7.49
N SER A 82 38.99 25.33 8.26
CA SER A 82 38.57 26.62 7.72
C SER A 82 39.67 27.28 6.89
N GLY A 83 39.30 27.83 5.73
CA GLY A 83 40.24 28.40 4.75
C GLY A 83 40.86 27.39 3.78
N TRP A 84 40.65 26.09 4.00
CA TRP A 84 41.11 25.03 3.10
C TRP A 84 39.94 24.49 2.27
N ALA A 85 40.24 24.00 1.06
CA ALA A 85 39.25 23.34 0.21
C ALA A 85 38.55 22.18 0.94
N THR A 86 39.30 21.42 1.76
CA THR A 86 38.77 20.31 2.57
C THR A 86 37.69 20.76 3.57
N GLY A 87 37.85 21.90 4.23
CA GLY A 87 36.84 22.39 5.17
C GLY A 87 35.54 22.76 4.47
N SER A 88 35.64 23.39 3.30
CA SER A 88 34.49 23.73 2.46
C SER A 88 33.78 22.48 1.93
N ALA A 89 34.55 21.49 1.44
CA ALA A 89 34.02 20.22 0.96
C ALA A 89 33.34 19.42 2.09
N LEU A 90 33.93 19.40 3.28
CA LEU A 90 33.36 18.71 4.45
C LEU A 90 32.05 19.37 4.90
N LYS A 91 31.97 20.70 4.91
CA LYS A 91 30.73 21.43 5.21
C LYS A 91 29.62 21.10 4.21
N ALA A 92 29.94 21.03 2.92
CA ALA A 92 28.98 20.67 1.88
C ALA A 92 28.50 19.22 2.03
N ALA A 93 29.41 18.27 2.25
CA ALA A 93 29.07 16.88 2.48
C ALA A 93 28.19 16.68 3.73
N HIS A 94 28.49 17.41 4.81
CA HIS A 94 27.71 17.36 6.03
C HIS A 94 26.29 17.93 5.85
N ALA A 95 26.14 19.05 5.13
CA ALA A 95 24.84 19.61 4.81
C ALA A 95 23.97 18.66 3.95
N GLU A 96 24.58 17.97 2.98
CA GLU A 96 23.86 16.96 2.19
C GLU A 96 23.46 15.76 3.05
N TRP A 97 24.33 15.31 3.95
CA TRP A 97 23.98 14.27 4.92
C TRP A 97 22.77 14.64 5.78
N GLU A 98 22.75 15.85 6.36
CA GLU A 98 21.62 16.35 7.14
C GLU A 98 20.32 16.35 6.33
N LEU A 99 20.39 16.76 5.06
CA LEU A 99 19.25 16.76 4.15
C LEU A 99 18.73 15.33 3.89
N GLN A 100 19.63 14.38 3.63
CA GLN A 100 19.27 12.98 3.39
C GLN A 100 18.66 12.33 4.64
N VAL A 101 19.24 12.56 5.82
CA VAL A 101 18.69 12.11 7.10
C VAL A 101 17.30 12.68 7.35
N LYS A 102 17.10 13.98 7.09
CA LYS A 102 15.79 14.64 7.22
C LYS A 102 14.76 14.00 6.29
N ASN A 103 15.11 13.76 5.03
CA ASN A 103 14.22 13.13 4.05
C ASN A 103 13.85 11.69 4.45
N LEU A 104 14.83 10.90 4.91
CA LEU A 104 14.59 9.54 5.41
C LEU A 104 13.63 9.54 6.61
N LYS A 105 13.86 10.43 7.59
CA LYS A 105 12.99 10.58 8.76
C LYS A 105 11.55 10.96 8.37
N GLY A 106 11.40 11.84 7.38
CA GLY A 106 10.10 12.21 6.81
C GLY A 106 9.38 10.99 6.22
N ARG A 107 10.06 10.27 5.32
CA ARG A 107 9.51 9.06 4.67
C ARG A 107 9.11 7.99 5.68
N LEU A 108 9.94 7.72 6.69
CA LEU A 108 9.60 6.75 7.74
C LEU A 108 8.36 7.16 8.56
N GLY A 109 8.14 8.46 8.76
CA GLY A 109 6.92 8.98 9.39
C GLY A 109 5.68 8.83 8.51
N GLU A 110 5.82 9.06 7.21
CA GLU A 110 4.77 8.83 6.22
C GLU A 110 4.42 7.33 6.12
N ASP A 111 5.42 6.46 6.05
CA ASP A 111 5.25 5.00 5.99
C ASP A 111 4.52 4.47 7.23
N GLN A 112 4.87 4.95 8.44
CA GLN A 112 4.15 4.58 9.65
C GLN A 112 2.68 5.01 9.57
N THR A 113 2.43 6.24 9.14
CA THR A 113 1.07 6.79 9.01
C THR A 113 0.26 6.02 7.97
N ALA A 114 0.86 5.66 6.84
CA ALA A 114 0.24 4.88 5.79
C ALA A 114 -0.12 3.47 6.27
N LEU A 115 0.77 2.81 7.01
CA LEU A 115 0.52 1.50 7.60
C LEU A 115 -0.62 1.53 8.64
N GLU A 116 -0.64 2.54 9.50
CA GLU A 116 -1.71 2.74 10.49
C GLU A 116 -3.06 3.02 9.81
N LYS A 117 -3.07 3.85 8.76
CA LYS A 117 -4.27 4.13 7.96
C LYS A 117 -4.79 2.87 7.27
N THR A 118 -3.90 2.13 6.59
CA THR A 118 -4.26 0.87 5.92
C THR A 118 -4.91 -0.11 6.90
N HIS A 119 -4.36 -0.23 8.11
CA HIS A 119 -4.94 -1.05 9.17
C HIS A 119 -6.36 -0.63 9.55
N GLN A 120 -6.62 0.67 9.66
CA GLN A 120 -7.95 1.20 9.95
C GLN A 120 -8.93 0.94 8.80
N ASP A 121 -8.51 1.17 7.55
CA ASP A 121 -9.33 1.02 6.36
C ASP A 121 -9.80 -0.43 6.17
N PHE A 122 -8.92 -1.42 6.38
CA PHE A 122 -9.30 -2.84 6.37
C PHE A 122 -10.27 -3.18 7.49
N ARG A 123 -10.04 -2.67 8.72
CA ARG A 123 -10.95 -2.90 9.84
C ARG A 123 -12.35 -2.32 9.58
N TYR A 124 -12.46 -1.13 8.98
CA TYR A 124 -13.74 -0.54 8.61
C TYR A 124 -14.44 -1.36 7.52
N THR A 125 -13.67 -1.84 6.53
CA THR A 125 -14.17 -2.70 5.46
C THR A 125 -14.75 -4.01 6.04
N ASP A 126 -14.03 -4.67 6.94
CA ASP A 126 -14.47 -5.91 7.59
C ASP A 126 -15.77 -5.73 8.38
N ILE A 127 -15.88 -4.63 9.15
CA ILE A 127 -17.10 -4.30 9.89
C ILE A 127 -18.27 -4.06 8.92
N GLY A 128 -18.04 -3.31 7.85
CA GLY A 128 -19.07 -3.01 6.84
C GLY A 128 -19.53 -4.25 6.07
N VAL A 129 -18.61 -5.15 5.73
CA VAL A 129 -18.94 -6.46 5.11
C VAL A 129 -19.73 -7.32 6.09
N LYS A 130 -19.27 -7.44 7.35
CA LYS A 130 -19.98 -8.22 8.39
C LYS A 130 -21.39 -7.69 8.63
N SER A 131 -21.57 -6.37 8.70
CA SER A 131 -22.88 -5.74 8.90
C SER A 131 -23.84 -6.03 7.76
N ARG A 132 -23.37 -5.99 6.51
CA ARG A 132 -24.19 -6.30 5.33
C ARG A 132 -24.58 -7.78 5.29
N ILE A 133 -23.65 -8.68 5.60
CA ILE A 133 -23.93 -10.12 5.66
C ILE A 133 -25.00 -10.42 6.72
N ALA A 134 -24.91 -9.80 7.90
CA ALA A 134 -25.89 -9.98 8.97
C ALA A 134 -27.30 -9.48 8.64
N GLN A 135 -27.45 -8.59 7.64
CA GLN A 135 -28.73 -8.07 7.18
C GLN A 135 -29.38 -8.96 6.10
N ILE A 136 -28.66 -9.93 5.55
CA ILE A 136 -29.23 -10.90 4.62
C ILE A 136 -30.07 -11.87 5.44
N ASP A 137 -31.39 -11.78 5.29
CA ASP A 137 -32.31 -12.81 5.78
C ASP A 137 -31.99 -14.10 5.03
N THR A 138 -31.44 -15.09 5.74
CA THR A 138 -31.10 -16.38 5.13
C THR A 138 -32.33 -17.23 4.81
N GLY A 139 -33.55 -16.75 5.11
CA GLY A 139 -34.79 -17.46 4.88
C GLY A 139 -34.86 -18.69 5.78
N SER A 140 -35.75 -18.68 6.76
CA SER A 140 -36.13 -19.90 7.47
C SER A 140 -36.51 -20.97 6.44
N ILE A 141 -35.72 -22.05 6.35
CA ILE A 141 -36.10 -23.24 5.58
C ILE A 141 -37.44 -23.70 6.17
N PRO A 142 -38.54 -23.72 5.40
CA PRO A 142 -39.81 -24.23 5.89
C PRO A 142 -39.62 -25.71 6.24
N GLY A 143 -40.05 -26.09 7.45
CA GLY A 143 -39.82 -27.41 8.02
C GLY A 143 -40.24 -28.55 7.09
N GLU A 144 -39.40 -29.57 7.03
CA GLU A 144 -39.82 -30.92 6.66
C GLU A 144 -40.74 -31.43 7.77
N GLU A 145 -42.05 -31.19 7.62
CA GLU A 145 -43.06 -32.06 8.22
C GLU A 145 -43.33 -33.20 7.24
N GLY A 146 -42.94 -34.41 7.65
CA GLY A 146 -43.29 -35.69 7.03
C GLY A 146 -43.41 -36.76 8.11
#